data_AF-A0A925Y422-F1
#
_entry.id   AF-A0A925Y422-F1
#
_cell.length_a   1.000
_cell.length_b   1.000
_cell.length_c   1.000
_cell.angle_alpha   90.00
_cell.angle_beta   90.00
_cell.angle_gamma   90.00
#
_symmetry.space_group_name_H-M   'P 1'
#
loop_
_entity.id
_entity.type
_entity.pdbx_description
1 polymer ?
#
loop_
_entity_poly.entity_id
_entity_poly.type
_entity_poly.pdbx_seq_one_letter_code
_entity_poly.pdbx_strand_id
1 'polypeptide(L)'
;MLLSIFTFSVALCFGHNTDSTRTDTISIRRPIVVTAARIPLELTSVARTVDVLQSTDLLRLPARSIQDALVFVPGVDLRSRGPYGAQSDVSIRGGSYEQTTVLLNGMRLTDPQTGHHQLNLPLAPLDIDRIEIVKGGASRLFGPGAMDGVVNIVTRTASTSSVIGSVVGGDFGFVEGRFSASLVSNNVHNMISAQRVQHNGYRQSTDLSMTSALITGGITEGATTVSWLGGWVDKSFGAGLFYSPRFPDAWERTITGLAGARVSAPISESWTTEITG
;
A
#
# COMPACT_ATOMS: atom_id res chain seq x y z
N MET A 1 1.16 -15.05 37.95
CA MET A 1 2.47 -15.48 37.43
C MET A 1 2.80 -14.54 36.27
N LEU A 2 3.59 -13.48 36.53
CA LEU A 2 3.93 -12.47 35.54
C LEU A 2 4.98 -13.02 34.57
N LEU A 3 4.63 -13.17 33.29
CA LEU A 3 5.56 -13.59 32.25
C LEU A 3 6.08 -12.35 31.52
N SER A 4 7.33 -11.98 31.80
CA SER A 4 8.06 -10.90 31.14
C SER A 4 8.64 -11.41 29.83
N ILE A 5 8.23 -10.84 28.69
CA ILE A 5 8.76 -11.17 27.36
C ILE A 5 10.00 -10.29 27.12
N PHE A 6 11.18 -10.90 27.02
CA PHE A 6 12.41 -10.24 26.60
C PHE A 6 12.58 -10.43 25.08
N THR A 7 12.56 -9.34 24.33
CA THR A 7 12.89 -9.34 22.90
C THR A 7 14.40 -9.13 22.75
N PHE A 8 15.11 -10.08 22.15
CA PHE A 8 16.55 -9.96 21.86
C PHE A 8 16.73 -9.66 20.37
N SER A 9 17.22 -8.46 20.04
CA SER A 9 17.61 -8.08 18.69
C SER A 9 19.13 -7.93 18.67
N VAL A 10 19.82 -8.74 17.87
CA VAL A 10 21.27 -8.63 17.65
C VAL A 10 21.49 -7.95 16.30
N ALA A 11 22.03 -6.73 16.35
CA ALA A 11 22.55 -6.03 15.18
C ALA A 11 24.09 -5.96 15.32
N LEU A 12 24.81 -6.65 14.43
CA LEU A 12 26.26 -6.54 14.30
C LEU A 12 26.58 -5.47 13.26
N CYS A 13 27.07 -4.31 13.71
CA CYS A 13 27.61 -3.28 12.83
C CYS A 13 29.10 -3.08 13.13
N PHE A 14 29.95 -3.35 12.14
CA PHE A 14 31.33 -2.85 12.12
C PHE A 14 31.35 -1.59 11.26
N GLY A 15 31.62 -0.44 11.87
CA GLY A 15 31.74 0.84 11.19
C GLY A 15 32.93 1.63 11.74
N HIS A 16 33.91 1.90 10.87
CA HIS A 16 35.07 2.73 11.15
C HIS A 16 34.62 4.20 11.13
N ASN A 17 34.77 4.93 12.25
CA ASN A 17 34.43 6.35 12.29
C ASN A 17 35.56 7.17 11.67
N THR A 18 35.33 7.69 10.47
CA THR A 18 36.05 8.88 9.99
C THR A 18 35.14 10.09 10.18
N ASP A 19 35.64 11.01 10.99
CA ASP A 19 35.01 12.27 11.35
C ASP A 19 34.76 13.11 10.08
N SER A 20 33.50 13.41 9.79
CA SER A 20 33.08 14.26 8.67
C SER A 20 32.43 15.51 9.24
N THR A 21 33.08 16.64 9.00
CA THR A 21 32.64 17.99 9.35
C THR A 21 31.22 18.24 8.86
N ARG A 22 30.29 18.42 9.81
CA ARG A 22 28.87 18.69 9.59
C ARG A 22 28.69 20.07 8.95
N THR A 23 28.50 20.09 7.63
CA THR A 23 27.96 21.26 6.93
C THR A 23 26.46 21.31 7.21
N ASP A 24 26.02 22.31 7.95
CA ASP A 24 24.60 22.53 8.28
C ASP A 24 23.88 23.13 7.06
N THR A 25 23.63 22.29 6.06
CA THR A 25 22.73 22.63 4.97
C THR A 25 21.31 22.35 5.46
N ILE A 26 20.49 23.39 5.58
CA ILE A 26 19.03 23.23 5.66
C ILE A 26 18.61 22.50 4.37
N SER A 27 18.55 21.18 4.45
CA SER A 27 17.98 20.34 3.41
C SER A 27 16.48 20.58 3.47
N ILE A 28 15.99 21.47 2.61
CA ILE A 28 14.56 21.54 2.29
C ILE A 28 14.20 20.16 1.79
N ARG A 29 13.51 19.37 2.63
CA ARG A 29 12.99 18.06 2.23
C ARG A 29 12.23 18.27 0.93
N ARG A 30 12.55 17.47 -0.09
CA ARG A 30 11.91 17.55 -1.41
C ARG A 30 10.38 17.66 -1.22
N PRO A 31 9.71 18.55 -1.98
CA PRO A 31 8.27 18.72 -1.85
C PRO A 31 7.57 17.38 -2.08
N ILE A 32 6.64 17.03 -1.20
CA ILE A 32 5.83 15.83 -1.36
C ILE A 32 4.87 16.11 -2.50
N VAL A 33 5.06 15.39 -3.62
CA VAL A 33 4.22 15.52 -4.80
C VAL A 33 3.06 14.54 -4.68
N VAL A 34 1.85 15.07 -4.71
CA VAL A 34 0.61 14.30 -4.64
C VAL A 34 0.17 13.95 -6.05
N THR A 35 0.21 12.66 -6.39
CA THR A 35 -0.24 12.18 -7.71
C THR A 35 -1.77 12.03 -7.76
N ALA A 36 -2.42 11.89 -6.62
CA ALA A 36 -3.88 11.88 -6.47
C ALA A 36 -4.59 13.21 -6.81
N ALA A 37 -3.92 14.17 -7.45
CA ALA A 37 -4.56 15.32 -8.10
C ALA A 37 -4.65 15.19 -9.63
N ARG A 38 -4.25 14.05 -10.23
CA ARG A 38 -4.04 13.80 -11.68
C ARG A 38 -2.98 14.70 -12.34
N ILE A 39 -2.69 15.85 -11.76
CA ILE A 39 -1.54 16.68 -12.05
C ILE A 39 -0.63 16.58 -10.81
N PRO A 40 0.63 16.13 -10.94
CA PRO A 40 1.56 16.10 -9.82
C PRO A 40 1.70 17.51 -9.24
N LEU A 41 1.13 17.74 -8.06
CA LEU A 41 1.14 19.03 -7.37
C LEU A 41 1.90 18.88 -6.04
N GLU A 42 2.66 19.91 -5.68
CA GLU A 42 3.23 19.97 -4.32
C GLU A 42 2.10 20.03 -3.30
N LEU A 43 2.24 19.30 -2.19
CA LEU A 43 1.25 19.24 -1.11
C LEU A 43 0.79 20.64 -0.64
N THR A 44 1.69 21.61 -0.59
CA THR A 44 1.44 23.01 -0.21
C THR A 44 0.53 23.77 -1.18
N SER A 45 0.47 23.33 -2.43
CA SER A 45 -0.30 23.96 -3.51
C SER A 45 -1.65 23.28 -3.73
N VAL A 46 -1.96 22.20 -3.00
CA VAL A 46 -3.22 21.47 -3.14
C VAL A 46 -4.33 22.18 -2.35
N ALA A 47 -5.37 22.65 -3.03
CA ALA A 47 -6.55 23.28 -2.42
C ALA A 47 -7.51 22.28 -1.72
N ARG A 48 -6.97 21.17 -1.18
CA ARG A 48 -7.73 20.08 -0.53
C ARG A 48 -6.96 19.56 0.67
N THR A 49 -7.68 18.97 1.63
CA THR A 49 -7.04 18.25 2.73
C THR A 49 -6.45 16.95 2.20
N VAL A 50 -5.13 16.85 2.23
CA VAL A 50 -4.38 15.66 1.82
C VAL A 50 -3.43 15.24 2.93
N ASP A 51 -3.47 13.95 3.25
CA ASP A 51 -2.50 13.32 4.15
C ASP A 51 -1.64 12.35 3.34
N VAL A 52 -0.36 12.27 3.68
CA VAL A 52 0.59 11.38 3.01
C VAL A 52 1.31 10.56 4.07
N LEU A 53 1.17 9.25 4.01
CA LEU A 53 1.97 8.30 4.78
C LEU A 53 3.14 7.86 3.90
N GLN A 54 4.36 8.26 4.22
CA GLN A 54 5.55 7.81 3.51
C GLN A 54 5.96 6.41 3.96
N SER A 55 6.74 5.71 3.15
CA SER A 55 7.34 4.41 3.50
C SER A 55 8.07 4.45 4.85
N THR A 56 8.74 5.55 5.16
CA THR A 56 9.40 5.73 6.47
C THR A 56 8.42 5.85 7.64
N ASP A 57 7.20 6.33 7.40
CA ASP A 57 6.14 6.36 8.43
C ASP A 57 5.57 4.96 8.62
N LEU A 58 5.34 4.22 7.52
CA LEU A 58 4.89 2.83 7.56
C LEU A 58 5.84 1.93 8.35
N LEU A 59 7.15 2.17 8.28
CA LEU A 59 8.16 1.44 9.06
C LEU A 59 8.16 1.79 10.55
N ARG A 60 7.66 2.96 10.93
CA ARG A 60 7.62 3.44 12.32
C ARG A 60 6.31 3.14 13.02
N LEU A 61 5.22 2.99 12.25
CA LEU A 61 3.93 2.61 12.78
C LEU A 61 3.96 1.13 13.22
N PRO A 62 3.24 0.77 14.31
CA PRO A 62 3.00 -0.62 14.67
C PRO A 62 1.95 -1.26 13.74
N ALA A 63 2.02 -0.97 12.43
CA ALA A 63 1.13 -1.46 11.41
C ALA A 63 1.77 -2.66 10.71
N ARG A 64 1.01 -3.75 10.54
CA ARG A 64 1.49 -4.94 9.82
C ARG A 64 0.90 -5.05 8.42
N SER A 65 -0.18 -4.32 8.19
CA SER A 65 -0.88 -4.24 6.92
C SER A 65 -1.14 -2.78 6.55
N ILE A 66 -1.51 -2.55 5.28
CA ILE A 66 -1.90 -1.23 4.76
C ILE A 66 -3.12 -0.72 5.52
N GLN A 67 -4.05 -1.64 5.78
CA GLN A 67 -5.26 -1.46 6.55
C GLN A 67 -4.95 -0.89 7.94
N ASP A 68 -4.00 -1.50 8.66
CA ASP A 68 -3.58 -1.02 9.98
C ASP A 68 -2.96 0.38 9.92
N ALA A 69 -2.17 0.67 8.88
CA ALA A 69 -1.55 1.98 8.71
C ALA A 69 -2.59 3.09 8.50
N LEU A 70 -3.66 2.80 7.76
CA LEU A 70 -4.75 3.74 7.50
C LEU A 70 -5.51 4.16 8.76
N VAL A 71 -5.55 3.32 9.80
CA VAL A 71 -6.20 3.63 11.09
C VAL A 71 -5.54 4.84 11.79
N PHE A 72 -4.26 5.09 11.52
CA PHE A 72 -3.53 6.21 12.10
C PHE A 72 -3.77 7.55 11.38
N VAL A 73 -4.50 7.56 10.27
CA VAL A 73 -4.78 8.78 9.51
C VAL A 73 -6.05 9.45 10.07
N PRO A 74 -5.98 10.71 10.53
CA PRO A 74 -7.16 11.40 11.08
C PRO A 74 -8.32 11.45 10.09
N GLY A 75 -9.55 11.12 10.53
CA GLY A 75 -10.73 11.18 9.67
C GLY A 75 -10.82 10.07 8.61
N VAL A 76 -9.95 9.07 8.68
CA VAL A 76 -10.12 7.77 8.02
C VAL A 76 -10.67 6.79 9.05
N ASP A 77 -11.71 6.05 8.69
CA ASP A 77 -12.27 4.96 9.49
C ASP A 77 -12.13 3.65 8.71
N LEU A 78 -11.71 2.60 9.41
CA LEU A 78 -11.50 1.29 8.84
C LEU A 78 -12.38 0.27 9.56
N ARG A 79 -13.32 -0.31 8.82
CA ARG A 79 -14.15 -1.41 9.32
C ARG A 79 -13.48 -2.71 8.97
N SER A 80 -12.69 -3.24 9.90
CA SER A 80 -12.02 -4.53 9.74
C SER A 80 -12.83 -5.67 10.34
N ARG A 81 -12.89 -6.79 9.61
CA ARG A 81 -13.41 -8.07 10.06
C ARG A 81 -12.27 -9.09 9.98
N GLY A 82 -11.83 -9.55 11.13
CA GLY A 82 -10.68 -10.44 11.24
C GLY A 82 -9.32 -9.71 11.31
N PRO A 83 -8.25 -10.45 11.62
CA PRO A 83 -6.92 -9.91 11.82
C PRO A 83 -6.18 -9.65 10.49
N TYR A 84 -5.14 -8.79 10.52
CA TYR A 84 -4.18 -8.54 9.43
C TYR A 84 -4.79 -8.28 8.04
N GLY A 85 -5.89 -7.53 7.98
CA GLY A 85 -6.54 -7.19 6.72
C GLY A 85 -7.27 -8.35 6.04
N ALA A 86 -7.73 -9.35 6.81
CA ALA A 86 -8.59 -10.44 6.34
C ALA A 86 -9.74 -9.91 5.46
N GLN A 87 -10.57 -9.02 6.02
CA GLN A 87 -11.50 -8.20 5.25
C GLN A 87 -11.57 -6.81 5.88
N SER A 88 -11.36 -5.76 5.08
CA SER A 88 -11.41 -4.39 5.58
C SER A 88 -11.99 -3.46 4.54
N ASP A 89 -12.89 -2.60 4.98
CA ASP A 89 -13.49 -1.54 4.18
C ASP A 89 -13.06 -0.18 4.75
N VAL A 90 -12.56 0.70 3.88
CA VAL A 90 -12.11 2.05 4.27
C VAL A 90 -13.21 3.07 3.98
N SER A 91 -13.37 4.02 4.89
CA SER A 91 -14.25 5.17 4.72
C SER A 91 -13.57 6.45 5.20
N ILE A 92 -14.00 7.60 4.69
CA ILE A 92 -13.41 8.91 4.99
C ILE A 92 -14.51 9.84 5.49
N ARG A 93 -14.25 10.61 6.56
CA ARG A 93 -15.13 11.65 7.11
C ARG A 93 -16.57 11.19 7.42
N GLY A 94 -16.74 9.94 7.85
CA GLY A 94 -18.05 9.38 8.20
C GLY A 94 -18.89 8.92 7.01
N GLY A 95 -18.31 8.90 5.81
CA GLY A 95 -18.90 8.33 4.61
C GLY A 95 -19.06 6.80 4.66
N SER A 96 -19.60 6.23 3.59
CA SER A 96 -19.60 4.79 3.36
C SER A 96 -18.36 4.35 2.57
N TYR A 97 -18.08 3.04 2.58
CA TYR A 97 -17.00 2.47 1.76
C TYR A 97 -17.27 2.64 0.25
N GLU A 98 -18.54 2.66 -0.17
CA GLU A 98 -18.92 2.92 -1.57
C GLU A 98 -18.57 4.35 -2.02
N GLN A 99 -18.43 5.27 -1.07
CA GLN A 99 -18.12 6.69 -1.31
C GLN A 99 -16.61 6.99 -1.24
N THR A 100 -15.79 5.98 -0.95
CA THR A 100 -14.33 6.07 -0.96
C THR A 100 -13.75 5.18 -2.05
N THR A 101 -12.85 5.72 -2.87
CA THR A 101 -12.18 4.96 -3.94
C THR A 101 -10.73 4.66 -3.59
N VAL A 102 -10.31 3.40 -3.78
CA VAL A 102 -8.92 2.98 -3.62
C VAL A 102 -8.26 2.89 -4.99
N LEU A 103 -7.08 3.50 -5.11
CA LEU A 103 -6.24 3.49 -6.29
C LEU A 103 -4.88 2.84 -5.97
N LEU A 104 -4.30 2.19 -6.96
CA LEU A 104 -2.91 1.72 -6.94
C LEU A 104 -2.18 2.35 -8.12
N ASN A 105 -1.18 3.16 -7.80
CA ASN A 105 -0.52 4.05 -8.74
C ASN A 105 -1.54 4.87 -9.54
N GLY A 106 -2.64 5.34 -8.97
CA GLY A 106 -3.70 6.06 -9.68
C GLY A 106 -4.66 5.19 -10.52
N MET A 107 -4.43 3.88 -10.63
CA MET A 107 -5.37 2.93 -11.26
C MET A 107 -6.42 2.48 -10.25
N ARG A 108 -7.69 2.48 -10.66
CA ARG A 108 -8.79 2.13 -9.76
C ARG A 108 -8.83 0.63 -9.48
N LEU A 109 -8.91 0.28 -8.20
CA LEU A 109 -8.98 -1.11 -7.74
C LEU A 109 -10.36 -1.52 -7.21
N THR A 110 -11.27 -0.56 -7.02
CA THR A 110 -12.60 -0.83 -6.46
C THR A 110 -13.41 -1.72 -7.41
N ASP A 111 -13.86 -2.87 -6.89
CA ASP A 111 -14.83 -3.75 -7.55
C ASP A 111 -16.15 -3.00 -7.79
N PRO A 112 -16.59 -2.81 -9.05
CA PRO A 112 -17.82 -2.09 -9.36
C PRO A 112 -19.10 -2.83 -8.95
N GLN A 113 -19.05 -4.13 -8.61
CA GLN A 113 -20.24 -4.93 -8.30
C GLN A 113 -20.66 -4.84 -6.82
N THR A 114 -19.72 -4.77 -5.89
CA THR A 114 -20.04 -4.83 -4.45
C THR A 114 -19.50 -3.65 -3.64
N GLY A 115 -18.53 -2.90 -4.15
CA GLY A 115 -17.82 -1.89 -3.37
C GLY A 115 -17.05 -2.46 -2.16
N HIS A 116 -17.12 -3.77 -1.90
CA HIS A 116 -16.39 -4.48 -0.85
C HIS A 116 -15.05 -4.99 -1.39
N HIS A 117 -14.16 -5.38 -0.48
CA HIS A 117 -12.81 -5.92 -0.82
C HIS A 117 -11.87 -4.93 -1.50
N GLN A 118 -12.11 -3.62 -1.35
CA GLN A 118 -11.29 -2.56 -1.94
C GLN A 118 -9.81 -2.61 -1.52
N LEU A 119 -9.52 -3.31 -0.43
CA LEU A 119 -8.19 -3.49 0.14
C LEU A 119 -7.63 -4.91 -0.04
N ASN A 120 -8.18 -5.72 -0.96
CA ASN A 120 -7.58 -6.98 -1.40
C ASN A 120 -6.44 -6.72 -2.38
N LEU A 121 -5.38 -6.13 -1.84
CA LEU A 121 -4.27 -5.60 -2.61
C LEU A 121 -3.15 -6.62 -2.74
N PRO A 122 -2.62 -6.88 -3.94
CA PRO A 122 -1.51 -7.81 -4.13
C PRO A 122 -0.15 -7.19 -3.80
N LEU A 123 -0.05 -6.40 -2.73
CA LEU A 123 1.17 -5.70 -2.35
C LEU A 123 1.49 -5.82 -0.87
N ALA A 124 2.78 -5.90 -0.57
CA ALA A 124 3.30 -5.85 0.79
C ALA A 124 3.55 -4.40 1.20
N PRO A 125 3.54 -4.07 2.50
CA PRO A 125 3.96 -2.75 2.98
C PRO A 125 5.36 -2.32 2.48
N LEU A 126 6.26 -3.27 2.24
CA LEU A 126 7.61 -3.02 1.69
C LEU A 126 7.60 -2.51 0.23
N ASP A 127 6.53 -2.76 -0.50
CA ASP A 127 6.38 -2.38 -1.91
C ASP A 127 5.86 -0.96 -2.07
N ILE A 128 5.50 -0.29 -0.97
CA ILE A 128 4.85 1.02 -0.96
C ILE A 128 5.92 2.10 -0.79
N ASP A 129 5.88 3.10 -1.68
CA ASP A 129 6.61 4.35 -1.49
C ASP A 129 5.84 5.28 -0.54
N ARG A 130 4.54 5.44 -0.80
CA ARG A 130 3.65 6.25 0.03
C ARG A 130 2.18 5.92 -0.20
N ILE A 131 1.33 6.33 0.72
CA ILE A 131 -0.12 6.32 0.62
C ILE A 131 -0.60 7.76 0.69
N GLU A 132 -1.33 8.20 -0.33
CA GLU A 132 -1.92 9.53 -0.43
C GLU A 132 -3.42 9.44 -0.13
N ILE A 133 -3.90 10.19 0.85
CA ILE A 133 -5.31 10.22 1.26
C ILE A 133 -5.86 11.61 0.95
N VAL A 134 -6.68 11.71 -0.10
CA VAL A 134 -7.36 12.95 -0.49
C VAL A 134 -8.77 12.94 0.08
N LYS A 135 -9.10 13.89 0.95
CA LYS A 135 -10.39 13.95 1.63
C LYS A 135 -11.37 14.92 0.97
N GLY A 136 -12.63 14.52 0.87
CA GLY A 136 -13.74 15.26 0.27
C GLY A 136 -13.97 14.97 -1.22
N GLY A 137 -14.94 15.67 -1.81
CA GLY A 137 -15.47 15.46 -3.16
C GLY A 137 -14.40 15.33 -4.25
N ALA A 138 -14.13 14.10 -4.68
CA ALA A 138 -13.10 13.75 -5.65
C ALA A 138 -13.65 13.07 -6.92
N SER A 139 -14.96 12.84 -7.00
CA SER A 139 -15.63 12.20 -8.14
C SER A 139 -15.43 12.87 -9.49
N ARG A 140 -15.22 14.20 -9.53
CA ARG A 140 -14.90 14.89 -10.79
C ARG A 140 -13.59 14.38 -11.41
N LEU A 141 -12.62 13.98 -10.60
CA LEU A 141 -11.30 13.54 -11.06
C LEU A 141 -11.17 12.01 -11.09
N PHE A 142 -11.84 11.31 -10.16
CA PHE A 142 -11.67 9.87 -9.96
C PHE A 142 -12.90 9.03 -10.30
N GLY A 143 -13.99 9.68 -10.73
CA GLY A 143 -15.21 9.02 -11.17
C GLY A 143 -16.13 8.57 -10.03
N PRO A 144 -17.04 7.63 -10.33
CA PRO A 144 -18.01 7.12 -9.36
C PRO A 144 -17.33 6.49 -8.13
N GLY A 145 -17.89 6.76 -6.94
CA GLY A 145 -17.42 6.20 -5.66
C GLY A 145 -16.28 6.97 -4.98
N ALA A 146 -15.94 8.17 -5.45
CA ALA A 146 -14.95 9.06 -4.82
C ALA A 146 -15.62 10.32 -4.23
N MET A 147 -16.79 10.15 -3.60
CA MET A 147 -17.59 11.26 -3.05
C MET A 147 -16.96 11.82 -1.77
N ASP A 148 -16.46 10.94 -0.90
CA ASP A 148 -15.90 11.34 0.40
C ASP A 148 -14.37 11.35 0.40
N GLY A 149 -13.75 10.70 -0.59
CA GLY A 149 -12.32 10.83 -0.84
C GLY A 149 -11.72 9.71 -1.66
N VAL A 150 -10.40 9.72 -1.70
CA VAL A 150 -9.57 8.76 -2.44
C VAL A 150 -8.38 8.35 -1.60
N VAL A 151 -8.09 7.06 -1.57
CA VAL A 151 -6.84 6.49 -1.04
C VAL A 151 -6.02 5.99 -2.22
N ASN A 152 -4.94 6.68 -2.55
CA ASN A 152 -4.03 6.31 -3.63
C ASN A 152 -2.73 5.73 -3.05
N ILE A 153 -2.47 4.46 -3.35
CA ILE A 153 -1.28 3.75 -2.90
C ILE A 153 -0.26 3.82 -4.03
N VAL A 154 0.91 4.39 -3.75
CA VAL A 154 1.98 4.53 -4.73
C VAL A 154 3.06 3.50 -4.43
N THR A 155 3.36 2.65 -5.40
CA THR A 155 4.40 1.63 -5.28
C THR A 155 5.79 2.24 -5.40
N ARG A 156 6.76 1.62 -4.74
CA ARG A 156 8.17 1.97 -4.84
C ARG A 156 8.70 1.76 -6.25
N THR A 157 9.34 2.81 -6.78
CA THR A 157 10.17 2.73 -7.99
C THR A 157 11.60 2.41 -7.58
N ALA A 158 12.19 1.38 -8.19
CA ALA A 158 13.57 1.02 -7.93
C ALA A 158 14.53 2.06 -8.54
N SER A 159 15.35 2.68 -7.69
CA SER A 159 16.46 3.54 -8.13
C SER A 159 17.78 2.78 -8.29
N THR A 160 17.91 1.64 -7.61
CA THR A 160 19.09 0.79 -7.62
C THR A 160 18.65 -0.68 -7.62
N SER A 161 19.48 -1.55 -8.20
CA SER A 161 19.27 -2.99 -8.09
C SER A 161 19.49 -3.44 -6.65
N SER A 162 18.55 -4.21 -6.10
CA SER A 162 18.59 -4.66 -4.70
C SER A 162 17.74 -5.89 -4.49
N VAL A 163 18.07 -6.69 -3.49
CA VAL A 163 17.24 -7.79 -3.01
C VAL A 163 16.99 -7.59 -1.53
N ILE A 164 15.73 -7.66 -1.13
CA ILE A 164 15.29 -7.48 0.25
C ILE A 164 14.40 -8.65 0.61
N GLY A 165 14.66 -9.26 1.77
CA GLY A 165 13.81 -10.30 2.34
C GLY A 165 13.56 -10.03 3.81
N SER A 166 12.40 -10.41 4.31
CA SER A 166 12.09 -10.36 5.73
C SER A 166 11.24 -11.55 6.13
N VAL A 167 11.51 -12.09 7.32
CA VAL A 167 10.64 -13.07 7.96
C VAL A 167 10.27 -12.53 9.33
N VAL A 168 8.99 -12.60 9.68
CA VAL A 168 8.44 -12.16 10.96
C VAL A 168 7.61 -13.30 11.53
N GLY A 169 7.81 -13.58 12.82
CA GLY A 169 6.95 -14.47 13.60
C GLY A 169 6.23 -13.70 14.70
N GLY A 170 5.09 -14.20 15.16
CA GLY A 170 4.32 -13.63 16.26
C GLY A 170 3.34 -14.62 16.89
N ASP A 171 2.49 -14.10 17.78
CA ASP A 171 1.48 -14.89 18.48
C ASP A 171 0.46 -15.52 17.54
N PHE A 172 -0.30 -16.49 18.06
CA PHE A 172 -1.36 -17.19 17.32
C PHE A 172 -0.87 -17.81 15.99
N GLY A 173 0.38 -18.28 15.96
CA GLY A 173 0.98 -18.88 14.77
C GLY A 173 1.20 -17.87 13.63
N PHE A 174 1.31 -16.57 13.94
CA PHE A 174 1.62 -15.55 12.94
C PHE A 174 2.99 -15.84 12.32
N VAL A 175 3.02 -16.02 11.01
CA VAL A 175 4.25 -16.12 10.22
C VAL A 175 4.06 -15.31 8.95
N GLU A 176 5.02 -14.45 8.68
CA GLU A 176 5.06 -13.63 7.48
C GLU A 176 6.43 -13.72 6.83
N GLY A 177 6.46 -14.11 5.56
CA GLY A 177 7.63 -14.05 4.70
C GLY A 177 7.40 -13.04 3.60
N ARG A 178 8.35 -12.13 3.38
CA ARG A 178 8.35 -11.17 2.27
C ARG A 178 9.66 -11.25 1.52
N PHE A 179 9.57 -11.10 0.21
CA PHE A 179 10.70 -11.04 -0.70
C PHE A 179 10.44 -9.95 -1.75
N SER A 180 11.44 -9.14 -2.04
CA SER A 180 11.41 -8.12 -3.09
C SER A 180 12.75 -8.07 -3.78
N ALA A 181 12.75 -8.11 -5.11
CA ALA A 181 13.94 -7.94 -5.93
C ALA A 181 13.70 -6.80 -6.93
N SER A 182 14.68 -5.94 -7.06
CA SER A 182 14.66 -4.78 -7.95
C SER A 182 15.85 -4.87 -8.90
N LEU A 183 15.61 -4.61 -10.18
CA LEU A 183 16.63 -4.54 -11.21
C LEU A 183 16.51 -3.20 -11.93
N VAL A 184 17.58 -2.42 -11.93
CA VAL A 184 17.67 -1.13 -12.61
C VAL A 184 18.81 -1.19 -13.60
N SER A 185 18.52 -0.89 -14.87
CA SER A 185 19.48 -0.85 -15.97
C SER A 185 19.13 0.29 -16.91
N ASN A 186 20.02 1.28 -16.99
CA ASN A 186 19.82 2.50 -17.78
C ASN A 186 18.46 3.14 -17.51
N ASN A 187 17.59 3.13 -18.52
CA ASN A 187 16.28 3.74 -18.54
C ASN A 187 15.16 2.82 -18.05
N VAL A 188 15.50 1.56 -17.75
CA VAL A 188 14.55 0.51 -17.37
C VAL A 188 14.70 0.20 -15.88
N HIS A 189 13.59 0.18 -15.16
CA HIS A 189 13.53 -0.31 -13.79
C HIS A 189 12.42 -1.37 -13.68
N ASN A 190 12.69 -2.42 -12.94
CA ASN A 190 11.72 -3.46 -12.61
C ASN A 190 11.83 -3.82 -11.14
N MET A 191 10.70 -4.16 -10.54
CA MET A 191 10.64 -4.72 -9.21
C MET A 191 9.63 -5.86 -9.20
N ILE A 192 10.03 -6.98 -8.64
CA ILE A 192 9.16 -8.10 -8.31
C ILE A 192 9.09 -8.23 -6.80
N SER A 193 7.92 -8.56 -6.26
CA SER A 193 7.76 -8.90 -4.86
C SER A 193 6.81 -10.07 -4.68
N ALA A 194 6.98 -10.77 -3.57
CA ALA A 194 6.11 -11.84 -3.13
C ALA A 194 6.00 -11.81 -1.61
N GLN A 195 4.83 -12.15 -1.09
CA GLN A 195 4.62 -12.34 0.33
C GLN A 195 3.71 -13.53 0.63
N ARG A 196 3.96 -14.15 1.78
CA ARG A 196 3.11 -15.17 2.39
C ARG A 196 2.84 -14.75 3.82
N VAL A 197 1.56 -14.67 4.19
CA VAL A 197 1.10 -14.39 5.55
C VAL A 197 0.24 -15.56 6.01
N GLN A 198 0.54 -16.06 7.20
CA GLN A 198 -0.24 -17.10 7.89
C GLN A 198 -0.52 -16.65 9.31
N HIS A 199 -1.71 -16.95 9.81
CA HIS A 199 -2.13 -16.70 11.17
C HIS A 199 -3.26 -17.66 11.55
N ASN A 200 -3.19 -18.30 12.71
CA ASN A 200 -4.17 -19.32 13.13
C ASN A 200 -5.45 -18.73 13.74
N GLY A 201 -5.50 -17.41 13.92
CA GLY A 201 -6.63 -16.73 14.54
C GLY A 201 -6.51 -16.66 16.06
N TYR A 202 -7.06 -15.58 16.64
CA TYR A 202 -7.14 -15.39 18.10
C TYR A 202 -8.44 -15.98 18.69
N ARG A 203 -9.39 -16.33 17.82
CA ARG A 203 -10.65 -17.04 18.11
C ARG A 203 -10.91 -18.07 17.02
N GLN A 204 -11.81 -19.02 17.28
CA GLN A 204 -12.27 -19.97 16.28
C GLN A 204 -12.71 -19.24 15.00
N SER A 205 -12.30 -19.77 13.84
CA SER A 205 -12.68 -19.27 12.52
C SER A 205 -12.31 -17.80 12.29
N THR A 206 -11.11 -17.43 12.72
CA THR A 206 -10.44 -16.14 12.44
C THR A 206 -9.03 -16.33 11.88
N ASP A 207 -8.74 -17.52 11.36
CA ASP A 207 -7.49 -17.84 10.67
C ASP A 207 -7.35 -17.03 9.38
N LEU A 208 -6.11 -16.83 8.94
CA LEU A 208 -5.76 -16.12 7.72
C LEU A 208 -4.61 -16.85 7.02
N SER A 209 -4.76 -17.02 5.72
CA SER A 209 -3.72 -17.50 4.81
C SER A 209 -3.77 -16.63 3.56
N MET A 210 -2.71 -15.86 3.32
CA MET A 210 -2.61 -14.96 2.17
C MET A 210 -1.29 -15.19 1.45
N THR A 211 -1.35 -15.34 0.14
CA THR A 211 -0.17 -15.28 -0.74
C THR A 211 -0.40 -14.17 -1.75
N SER A 212 0.58 -13.31 -1.95
CA SER A 212 0.53 -12.35 -3.06
C SER A 212 1.86 -12.22 -3.78
N ALA A 213 1.77 -11.79 -5.03
CA ALA A 213 2.90 -11.44 -5.87
C ALA A 213 2.60 -10.14 -6.62
N LEU A 214 3.62 -9.32 -6.81
CA LEU A 214 3.56 -8.07 -7.54
C LEU A 214 4.74 -8.01 -8.50
N ILE A 215 4.50 -7.47 -9.68
CA ILE A 215 5.51 -6.99 -10.61
C ILE A 215 5.18 -5.55 -10.97
N THR A 216 6.18 -4.69 -10.86
CA THR A 216 6.10 -3.29 -11.28
C THR A 216 7.31 -2.98 -12.13
N GLY A 217 7.19 -2.01 -13.00
CA GLY A 217 8.35 -1.51 -13.71
C GLY A 217 8.01 -0.35 -14.62
N GLY A 218 9.03 0.13 -15.30
CA GLY A 218 8.87 1.14 -16.30
C GLY A 218 10.14 1.35 -17.10
N ILE A 219 9.95 1.98 -18.26
CA ILE A 219 11.00 2.47 -19.13
C ILE A 219 10.80 3.97 -19.34
N THR A 220 11.88 4.74 -19.23
CA THR A 220 11.87 6.19 -19.47
C THR A 220 12.77 6.54 -20.64
N GLU A 221 12.18 6.95 -21.76
CA GLU A 221 12.92 7.38 -22.95
C GLU A 221 12.65 8.86 -23.21
N GLY A 222 13.68 9.69 -23.02
CA GLY A 222 13.55 11.14 -23.09
C GLY A 222 12.58 11.65 -22.01
N ALA A 223 11.48 12.26 -22.45
CA ALA A 223 10.42 12.76 -21.56
C ALA A 223 9.21 11.82 -21.47
N THR A 224 9.26 10.66 -22.15
CA THR A 224 8.18 9.68 -22.13
C THR A 224 8.50 8.56 -21.16
N THR A 225 7.56 8.25 -20.27
CA THR A 225 7.64 7.12 -19.34
C THR A 225 6.51 6.15 -19.63
N VAL A 226 6.85 4.89 -19.85
CA VAL A 226 5.89 3.78 -19.86
C VAL A 226 6.08 2.99 -18.57
N SER A 227 5.02 2.78 -17.81
CA SER A 227 5.01 2.00 -16.57
C SER A 227 4.05 0.84 -16.69
N TRP A 228 4.35 -0.26 -16.03
CA TRP A 228 3.49 -1.44 -15.95
C TRP A 228 3.38 -1.93 -14.51
N LEU A 229 2.27 -2.60 -14.26
CA LEU A 229 1.93 -3.23 -13.00
C LEU A 229 1.21 -4.54 -13.30
N GLY A 230 1.59 -5.60 -12.60
CA GLY A 230 0.87 -6.86 -12.55
C GLY A 230 0.84 -7.34 -11.11
N GLY A 231 -0.29 -7.85 -10.64
CA GLY A 231 -0.43 -8.29 -9.27
C GLY A 231 -1.41 -9.44 -9.16
N TRP A 232 -1.15 -10.32 -8.20
CA TRP A 232 -2.02 -11.44 -7.87
C TRP A 232 -2.02 -11.65 -6.36
N VAL A 233 -3.19 -11.88 -5.79
CA VAL A 233 -3.35 -12.27 -4.39
C VAL A 233 -4.41 -13.34 -4.27
N ASP A 234 -4.08 -14.37 -3.48
CA ASP A 234 -5.00 -15.41 -3.04
C ASP A 234 -5.04 -15.37 -1.51
N LYS A 235 -6.21 -15.07 -0.99
CA LYS A 235 -6.43 -14.86 0.43
C LYS A 235 -7.61 -15.69 0.88
N SER A 236 -7.39 -16.56 1.85
CA SER A 236 -8.43 -17.29 2.57
C SER A 236 -8.43 -16.88 4.03
N PHE A 237 -9.61 -16.69 4.61
CA PHE A 237 -9.75 -16.34 6.02
C PHE A 237 -11.02 -16.93 6.62
N GLY A 238 -10.98 -17.18 7.93
CA GLY A 238 -12.15 -17.54 8.70
C GLY A 238 -13.15 -16.37 8.75
N ALA A 239 -14.40 -16.66 8.39
CA ALA A 239 -15.52 -15.72 8.33
C ALA A 239 -16.57 -16.03 9.41
N GLY A 240 -16.12 -16.63 10.52
CA GLY A 240 -16.98 -16.95 11.65
C GLY A 240 -17.70 -15.71 12.16
N LEU A 241 -19.03 -15.79 12.27
CA LEU A 241 -19.92 -14.69 12.70
C LEU A 241 -20.01 -13.47 11.74
N PHE A 242 -19.43 -13.51 10.54
CA PHE A 242 -19.49 -12.37 9.61
C PHE A 242 -20.90 -12.16 9.05
N TYR A 243 -21.60 -13.27 8.78
CA TYR A 243 -22.90 -13.29 8.11
C TYR A 243 -24.01 -13.82 9.00
N SER A 244 -23.72 -14.82 9.83
CA SER A 244 -24.69 -15.42 10.75
C SER A 244 -23.99 -16.14 11.91
N PRO A 245 -24.57 -16.10 13.13
CA PRO A 245 -24.13 -16.96 14.23
C PRO A 245 -24.33 -18.47 13.99
N ARG A 246 -25.14 -18.85 13.00
CA ARG A 246 -25.49 -20.24 12.71
C ARG A 246 -24.34 -21.07 12.13
N PHE A 247 -23.37 -20.42 11.50
CA PHE A 247 -22.24 -21.06 10.84
C PHE A 247 -20.93 -20.54 11.43
N PRO A 248 -20.56 -20.98 12.66
CA PRO A 248 -19.36 -20.51 13.34
C PRO A 248 -18.08 -20.85 12.56
N ASP A 249 -18.08 -21.98 11.82
CA ASP A 249 -16.94 -22.45 11.02
C ASP A 249 -16.92 -21.94 9.56
N ALA A 250 -17.64 -20.85 9.28
CA ALA A 250 -17.62 -20.25 7.94
C ALA A 250 -16.22 -19.74 7.58
N TRP A 251 -15.88 -19.81 6.30
CA TRP A 251 -14.64 -19.29 5.72
C TRP A 251 -14.93 -18.66 4.38
N GLU A 252 -14.02 -17.80 3.94
CA GLU A 252 -14.08 -17.13 2.65
C GLU A 252 -12.71 -17.17 1.98
N ARG A 253 -12.69 -17.21 0.64
CA ARG A 253 -11.48 -17.06 -0.16
C ARG A 253 -11.73 -16.09 -1.30
N THR A 254 -10.84 -15.12 -1.42
CA THR A 254 -10.81 -14.18 -2.52
C THR A 254 -9.53 -14.36 -3.31
N ILE A 255 -9.67 -14.39 -4.64
CA ILE A 255 -8.55 -14.34 -5.57
C ILE A 255 -8.70 -13.06 -6.36
N THR A 256 -7.67 -12.21 -6.34
CA THR A 256 -7.66 -10.94 -7.05
C THR A 256 -6.44 -10.90 -7.95
N GLY A 257 -6.68 -10.69 -9.24
CA GLY A 257 -5.64 -10.38 -10.22
C GLY A 257 -5.82 -8.95 -10.72
N LEU A 258 -4.71 -8.26 -10.94
CA LEU A 258 -4.70 -6.96 -11.59
C LEU A 258 -3.55 -6.88 -12.57
N ALA A 259 -3.77 -6.14 -13.65
CA ALA A 259 -2.74 -5.75 -14.58
C ALA A 259 -3.07 -4.34 -15.06
N GLY A 260 -2.04 -3.56 -15.36
CA GLY A 260 -2.23 -2.27 -15.96
C GLY A 260 -0.95 -1.70 -16.51
N ALA A 261 -1.09 -0.79 -17.46
CA ALA A 261 -0.02 -0.03 -18.06
C ALA A 261 -0.38 1.45 -18.07
N ARG A 262 0.64 2.30 -17.85
CA ARG A 262 0.54 3.75 -17.98
C ARG A 262 1.56 4.24 -18.98
N VAL A 263 1.16 5.15 -19.85
CA VAL A 263 2.06 5.96 -20.66
C VAL A 263 1.91 7.42 -20.25
N SER A 264 3.02 8.06 -19.89
CA SER A 264 3.11 9.48 -19.61
C SER A 264 4.04 10.14 -20.62
N ALA A 265 3.58 11.13 -21.36
CA ALA A 265 4.38 11.87 -22.34
C ALA A 265 4.02 13.36 -22.36
N PRO A 266 4.98 14.28 -22.56
CA PRO A 266 4.67 15.69 -22.74
C PRO A 266 4.02 15.93 -24.11
N ILE A 267 2.95 16.73 -24.11
CA ILE A 267 2.35 17.29 -25.33
C ILE A 267 3.00 18.66 -25.64
N SER A 268 3.44 19.40 -24.61
CA SER A 268 4.19 20.67 -24.72
C SER A 268 4.95 20.94 -23.40
N GLU A 269 5.69 22.05 -23.30
CA GLU A 269 6.40 22.46 -22.07
C GLU A 269 5.50 22.57 -20.81
N SER A 270 4.19 22.72 -20.99
CA SER A 270 3.22 22.91 -19.89
C SER A 270 2.17 21.80 -19.76
N TRP A 271 2.17 20.79 -20.64
CA TRP A 271 1.11 19.78 -20.69
C TRP A 271 1.68 18.36 -20.83
N THR A 272 1.23 17.45 -19.98
CA THR A 272 1.51 16.01 -20.04
C THR A 272 0.23 15.23 -20.32
N THR A 273 0.31 14.20 -21.15
CA THR A 273 -0.76 13.22 -21.35
C THR A 273 -0.47 11.97 -20.55
N GLU A 274 -1.49 11.43 -19.88
CA GLU A 274 -1.44 10.14 -19.21
C GLU A 274 -2.51 9.23 -19.78
N ILE A 275 -2.08 8.11 -20.38
CA ILE A 275 -2.97 7.04 -20.83
C ILE A 275 -2.77 5.87 -19.89
N THR A 276 -3.86 5.37 -19.31
CA THR A 276 -3.85 4.25 -18.37
C THR A 276 -4.84 3.19 -18.86
N GLY A 277 -4.41 1.93 -18.91
CA GLY A 277 -5.23 0.78 -19.35
C GLY A 277 -4.90 -0.48 -18.58
#